data_AF-A0A522QLC8-F1
#
_entry.id   AF-A0A522QLC8-F1
#
_cell.length_a   1.000
_cell.length_b   1.000
_cell.length_c   1.000
_cell.angle_alpha   90.00
_cell.angle_beta   90.00
_cell.angle_gamma   90.00
#
_symmetry.space_group_name_H-M   'P 1'
#
loop_
_entity.id
_entity.type
_entity.pdbx_description
1 polymer ?
#
loop_
_entity_poly.entity_id
_entity_poly.type
_entity_poly.pdbx_seq_one_letter_code
_entity_poly.pdbx_strand_id
1 'polypeptide(L)'
;DANDAGGNVYSFLRFDGAGGAVACVANFAAVPHEGYRIGLPYAGRWDEVVNTDAQVYFGSGVGNFGGVEAVAVPHHARPASATVRVPPLGVVWLRYRPAAGQPATSPA
;
A
#
# COMPACT_ATOMS: atom_id res chain seq x y z
N ASP A 1 -8.65 0.31 4.21
CA ASP A 1 -10.10 0.31 3.98
C ASP A 1 -10.61 -1.11 4.14
N ALA A 2 -11.61 -1.27 5.00
CA ALA A 2 -12.24 -2.55 5.32
C ALA A 2 -13.62 -2.71 4.67
N ASN A 3 -14.10 -1.69 3.94
CA ASN A 3 -15.48 -1.63 3.44
C ASN A 3 -15.56 -1.58 1.90
N ASP A 4 -14.62 -2.21 1.20
CA ASP A 4 -14.62 -2.35 -0.26
C ASP A 4 -14.98 -3.77 -0.70
N ALA A 5 -16.19 -4.19 -0.30
CA ALA A 5 -16.75 -5.49 -0.71
C ALA A 5 -17.00 -5.55 -2.23
N GLY A 6 -17.29 -4.41 -2.87
CA GLY A 6 -17.49 -4.33 -4.32
C GLY A 6 -16.22 -4.62 -5.12
N GLY A 7 -15.06 -4.15 -4.64
CA GLY A 7 -13.75 -4.43 -5.21
C GLY A 7 -13.12 -5.76 -4.78
N ASN A 8 -13.68 -6.45 -3.77
CA ASN A 8 -13.03 -7.56 -3.06
C ASN A 8 -11.63 -7.18 -2.54
N VAL A 9 -11.47 -5.93 -2.09
CA VAL A 9 -10.20 -5.42 -1.57
C VAL A 9 -10.29 -5.19 -0.07
N TYR A 10 -9.25 -5.58 0.64
CA TYR A 10 -9.07 -5.29 2.06
C TYR A 10 -7.71 -4.65 2.28
N SER A 11 -7.67 -3.52 3.00
CA SER A 11 -6.41 -2.86 3.33
C SER A 11 -6.35 -2.36 4.77
N PHE A 12 -5.17 -2.48 5.37
CA PHE A 12 -4.90 -2.10 6.75
C PHE A 12 -3.47 -1.57 6.92
N LEU A 13 -3.24 -0.87 8.03
CA LEU A 13 -1.93 -0.34 8.41
C LEU A 13 -1.37 -1.12 9.60
N ARG A 14 -0.06 -1.33 9.60
CA ARG A 14 0.73 -1.80 10.73
C ARG A 14 1.76 -0.74 11.06
N PHE A 15 1.88 -0.42 12.34
CA PHE A 15 2.86 0.55 12.83
C PHE A 15 3.88 -0.16 13.73
N ASP A 16 5.12 0.33 13.70
CA ASP A 16 6.11 0.00 14.72
C ASP A 16 6.15 1.07 15.81
N GLY A 17 6.94 0.84 16.88
CA GLY A 17 7.08 1.78 17.99
C GLY A 17 7.97 3.00 17.69
N ALA A 18 8.58 3.07 16.52
CA ALA A 18 9.49 4.14 16.09
C ALA A 18 8.87 5.00 14.95
N GLY A 19 7.57 4.84 14.69
CA GLY A 19 6.80 5.57 13.68
C GLY A 19 6.87 4.98 12.26
N GLY A 20 7.58 3.87 12.06
CA GLY A 20 7.51 3.13 10.81
C GLY A 20 6.10 2.61 10.56
N ALA A 21 5.72 2.57 9.28
CA ALA A 21 4.41 2.11 8.85
C ALA A 21 4.51 1.16 7.66
N VAL A 22 3.65 0.15 7.65
CA VAL A 22 3.43 -0.77 6.52
C VAL A 22 1.95 -0.74 6.17
N ALA A 23 1.64 -0.50 4.90
CA ALA A 23 0.31 -0.63 4.33
C ALA A 23 0.19 -1.97 3.63
N CYS A 24 -0.79 -2.78 4.04
CA CYS A 24 -1.07 -4.06 3.44
C CYS A 24 -2.35 -3.94 2.61
N VAL A 25 -2.33 -4.38 1.37
CA VAL A 25 -3.49 -4.38 0.47
C VAL A 25 -3.64 -5.77 -0.14
N ALA A 26 -4.79 -6.40 0.11
CA ALA A 26 -5.14 -7.71 -0.41
C ALA A 26 -6.28 -7.58 -1.41
N ASN A 27 -6.14 -8.19 -2.58
CA ASN A 27 -7.19 -8.32 -3.58
C ASN A 27 -7.59 -9.79 -3.69
N PHE A 28 -8.85 -10.08 -3.39
CA PHE A 28 -9.41 -11.42 -3.50
C PHE A 28 -10.19 -11.65 -4.80
N ALA A 29 -10.22 -10.67 -5.72
CA ALA A 29 -10.75 -10.86 -7.07
C ALA A 29 -9.70 -11.51 -7.99
N ALA A 30 -10.17 -12.25 -8.99
CA ALA A 30 -9.33 -12.82 -10.07
C ALA A 30 -8.87 -11.78 -11.11
N VAL A 31 -9.27 -10.52 -10.95
CA VAL A 31 -8.87 -9.41 -11.83
C VAL A 31 -7.95 -8.45 -11.08
N PRO A 32 -6.92 -7.89 -11.74
CA PRO A 32 -6.09 -6.85 -11.14
C PRO A 32 -6.89 -5.56 -10.95
N HIS A 33 -6.55 -4.82 -9.88
CA HIS A 33 -6.99 -3.44 -9.74
C HIS A 33 -5.89 -2.50 -10.23
N GLU A 34 -6.14 -1.87 -11.37
CA GLU A 34 -5.29 -0.84 -11.93
C GLU A 34 -5.69 0.52 -11.36
N GLY A 35 -4.74 1.21 -10.72
CA GLY A 35 -4.98 2.56 -10.23
C GLY A 35 -5.80 2.66 -8.93
N TYR A 36 -5.83 1.60 -8.11
CA TYR A 36 -6.54 1.58 -6.85
C TYR A 36 -5.98 2.62 -5.86
N ARG A 37 -6.82 3.46 -5.25
CA ARG A 37 -6.35 4.50 -4.33
C ARG A 37 -6.49 4.08 -2.87
N ILE A 38 -5.39 4.15 -2.12
CA ILE A 38 -5.38 3.86 -0.69
C ILE A 38 -5.05 5.12 0.13
N GLY A 39 -5.70 5.26 1.28
CA GLY A 39 -5.35 6.29 2.27
C GLY A 39 -4.14 5.88 3.10
N LEU A 40 -3.18 6.79 3.28
CA LEU A 40 -1.90 6.55 3.94
C LEU A 40 -1.61 7.63 4.99
N PRO A 41 -0.91 7.28 6.09
CA PRO A 41 -0.60 8.23 7.16
C PRO A 41 0.44 9.28 6.75
N TYR A 42 1.30 8.96 5.77
CA TYR A 42 2.43 9.82 5.37
C TYR A 42 2.48 9.94 3.84
N ALA A 43 2.73 11.17 3.36
CA ALA A 43 3.15 11.41 1.98
C ALA A 43 4.62 11.00 1.79
N GLY A 44 5.05 10.82 0.55
CA GLY A 44 6.40 10.38 0.20
C GLY A 44 6.45 8.96 -0.33
N ARG A 45 7.66 8.40 -0.38
CA ARG A 45 7.93 7.08 -0.96
C ARG A 45 7.47 5.93 -0.07
N TRP A 46 6.76 4.99 -0.66
CA TRP A 46 6.43 3.70 -0.06
C TRP A 46 6.99 2.56 -0.92
N ASP A 47 7.85 1.74 -0.33
CA ASP A 47 8.50 0.63 -1.04
C ASP A 47 7.64 -0.63 -1.03
N GLU A 48 7.52 -1.27 -2.19
CA GLU A 48 6.89 -2.60 -2.29
C GLU A 48 7.85 -3.64 -1.72
N VAL A 49 7.63 -4.04 -0.47
CA VAL A 49 8.48 -4.99 0.27
C VAL A 49 7.97 -6.42 0.16
N VAL A 50 6.69 -6.61 -0.14
CA VAL A 50 6.10 -7.91 -0.46
C VAL A 50 5.15 -7.73 -1.64
N ASN A 51 5.25 -8.64 -2.61
CA ASN A 51 4.27 -8.82 -3.67
C ASN A 51 4.13 -10.33 -3.92
N THR A 52 2.98 -10.90 -3.57
CA THR A 52 2.75 -12.35 -3.71
C THR A 52 2.55 -12.79 -5.16
N ASP A 53 2.32 -11.85 -6.07
CA ASP A 53 2.16 -12.09 -7.51
C ASP A 53 3.47 -11.86 -8.29
N ALA A 54 4.59 -11.66 -7.58
CA ALA A 54 5.89 -11.54 -8.21
C ALA A 54 6.26 -12.83 -8.98
N GLN A 55 6.96 -12.68 -10.12
CA GLN A 55 7.36 -13.81 -10.98
C GLN A 55 8.26 -14.82 -10.27
N VAL A 56 9.01 -14.43 -9.25
CA VAL A 56 9.84 -15.34 -8.42
C VAL A 56 8.98 -16.34 -7.64
N TYR A 57 7.72 -16.01 -7.40
CA TYR A 57 6.70 -16.90 -6.81
C TYR A 57 5.78 -17.51 -7.88
N PHE A 58 6.15 -17.41 -9.17
CA PHE A 58 5.36 -17.84 -10.31
C PHE A 58 4.02 -17.10 -10.48
N GLY A 59 3.92 -15.89 -9.93
CA GLY A 59 2.78 -15.01 -10.18
C GLY A 59 2.84 -14.34 -11.56
N SER A 60 1.81 -13.56 -11.86
CA SER A 60 1.65 -12.88 -13.16
C SER A 60 2.63 -11.71 -13.38
N GLY A 61 3.20 -11.18 -12.29
CA GLY A 61 4.11 -10.05 -12.30
C GLY A 61 3.44 -8.69 -12.23
N VAL A 62 2.14 -8.61 -11.91
CA VAL A 62 1.48 -7.34 -11.63
C VAL A 62 2.03 -6.77 -10.31
N GLY A 63 2.43 -5.50 -10.33
CA GLY A 63 3.02 -4.85 -9.18
C GLY A 63 3.35 -3.40 -9.43
N ASN A 64 4.02 -2.80 -8.45
CA ASN A 64 4.29 -1.37 -8.40
C ASN A 64 5.75 -1.01 -8.75
N PHE A 65 6.47 -1.90 -9.46
CA PHE A 65 7.85 -1.67 -9.93
C PHE A 65 8.80 -1.16 -8.82
N GLY A 66 8.66 -1.75 -7.61
CA GLY A 66 9.49 -1.44 -6.45
C GLY A 66 8.92 -0.39 -5.50
N GLY A 67 7.80 0.28 -5.81
CA GLY A 67 7.11 1.14 -4.84
C GLY A 67 6.25 2.23 -5.47
N VAL A 68 5.53 2.95 -4.62
CA VAL A 68 4.61 4.02 -5.01
C VAL A 68 4.94 5.33 -4.31
N GLU A 69 4.47 6.43 -4.90
CA GLU A 69 4.57 7.75 -4.30
C GLU A 69 3.21 8.16 -3.72
N ALA A 70 3.19 8.44 -2.42
CA ALA A 70 2.03 8.97 -1.74
C ALA A 70 2.04 10.50 -1.81
N VAL A 71 0.94 11.09 -2.24
CA VAL A 71 0.74 12.55 -2.30
C VAL A 71 -0.11 13.03 -1.12
N ALA A 72 0.03 14.30 -0.75
CA ALA A 72 -0.76 14.94 0.32
C ALA A 72 -2.22 15.23 -0.13
N VAL A 73 -2.90 14.21 -0.64
CA VAL A 73 -4.30 14.22 -1.02
C VAL A 73 -5.05 13.30 -0.05
N PRO A 74 -5.98 13.83 0.76
CA PRO A 74 -6.71 13.01 1.73
C PRO A 74 -7.56 11.92 1.07
N HIS A 75 -7.62 10.75 1.71
CA HIS A 75 -8.46 9.62 1.28
C HIS A 75 -8.73 8.67 2.46
N HIS A 76 -9.94 8.10 2.56
CA HIS A 76 -10.36 7.21 3.67
C HIS A 76 -9.92 7.70 5.07
N ALA A 77 -10.20 8.96 5.39
CA ALA A 77 -9.84 9.60 6.66
C ALA A 77 -8.33 9.60 6.99
N ARG A 78 -7.48 9.52 5.96
CA ARG A 78 -6.02 9.67 6.07
C ARG A 78 -5.54 10.90 5.30
N PRO A 79 -4.46 11.56 5.75
CA PRO A 79 -4.00 12.83 5.18
C PRO A 79 -3.31 12.70 3.83
N ALA A 80 -2.74 11.53 3.52
CA ALA A 80 -2.09 11.25 2.24
C ALA A 80 -2.76 10.08 1.53
N SER A 81 -2.46 9.92 0.24
CA SER A 81 -2.90 8.75 -0.52
C SER A 81 -1.95 8.43 -1.66
N ALA A 82 -1.93 7.16 -2.05
CA ALA A 82 -1.19 6.67 -3.20
C ALA A 82 -2.13 5.89 -4.12
N THR A 83 -1.82 5.94 -5.41
CA THR A 83 -2.42 5.06 -6.40
C THR A 83 -1.52 3.84 -6.56
N VAL A 84 -2.11 2.65 -6.39
CA VAL A 84 -1.40 1.36 -6.38
C VAL A 84 -2.00 0.43 -7.44
N ARG A 85 -1.17 -0.45 -7.97
CA ARG A 85 -1.59 -1.63 -8.73
C ARG A 85 -1.67 -2.79 -7.75
N VAL A 86 -2.84 -3.43 -7.66
CA VAL A 86 -3.03 -4.60 -6.80
C VAL A 86 -3.21 -5.82 -7.69
N PRO A 87 -2.34 -6.83 -7.57
CA PRO A 87 -2.40 -8.03 -8.41
C PRO A 87 -3.71 -8.82 -8.20
N PRO A 88 -4.11 -9.66 -9.17
CA PRO A 88 -5.23 -10.58 -8.99
C PRO A 88 -4.89 -11.62 -7.93
N LEU A 89 -5.84 -11.97 -7.05
CA LEU A 89 -5.69 -12.97 -5.99
C LEU A 89 -4.38 -12.82 -5.17
N GLY A 90 -3.94 -11.58 -4.98
CA GLY A 90 -2.61 -11.28 -4.46
C GLY A 90 -2.62 -10.18 -3.42
N VAL A 91 -1.47 -10.08 -2.74
CA VAL A 91 -1.25 -9.13 -1.65
C VAL A 91 0.03 -8.36 -1.90
N VAL A 92 -0.05 -7.04 -1.73
CA VAL A 92 1.10 -6.13 -1.75
C VAL A 92 1.27 -5.47 -0.39
N TRP A 93 2.50 -5.44 0.11
CA TRP A 93 2.87 -4.70 1.31
C TRP A 93 3.81 -3.57 0.95
N LEU A 94 3.45 -2.38 1.39
CA LEU A 94 4.15 -1.14 1.11
C LEU A 94 4.72 -0.61 2.42
N ARG A 95 6.04 -0.46 2.52
CA ARG A 95 6.70 0.12 3.69
C ARG A 95 7.00 1.58 3.45
N TYR A 96 6.62 2.46 4.38
CA TYR A 96 7.01 3.86 4.32
C TYR A 96 8.54 3.98 4.38
N ARG A 97 9.11 4.76 3.45
CA ARG A 97 10.52 5.15 3.45
C ARG A 97 10.61 6.62 3.90
N PRO A 98 10.99 6.88 5.17
CA PRO A 98 11.21 8.24 5.63
C PRO A 98 12.26 8.93 4.78
N ALA A 99 12.05 10.20 4.45
CA ALA A 99 13.12 11.03 3.92
C ALA A 99 14.26 11.09 4.95
N ALA A 100 15.51 11.05 4.48
CA ALA A 100 16.68 11.13 5.36
C ALA A 100 16.56 12.36 6.27
N GLY A 101 16.45 12.13 7.59
CA GLY A 101 16.39 13.20 8.60
C GLY A 101 15.00 13.54 9.16
N GLN A 102 13.92 12.85 8.75
CA GLN A 102 12.58 13.10 9.31
C GLN A 102 12.18 11.99 10.30
N PRO A 103 12.06 12.27 11.61
CA PRO A 103 11.56 11.27 12.55
C PRO A 103 10.15 10.90 12.16
N ALA A 104 9.87 9.60 12.13
CA ALA A 104 8.54 9.13 11.84
C ALA A 104 7.65 9.47 13.06
N THR A 105 6.82 10.49 12.90
CA THR A 105 5.89 10.91 13.95
C THR A 105 4.80 9.86 14.05
N SER A 106 4.73 9.18 15.20
CA SER A 106 3.66 8.24 15.51
C SER A 106 2.31 8.92 15.28
N PRO A 107 1.37 8.31 14.52
CA PRO A 107 0.02 8.84 14.47
C PRO A 107 -0.65 8.60 15.82
N ALA A 108 -1.24 9.66 16.36
CA ALA A 108 -2.14 9.59 17.52
C ALA A 108 -3.43 8.80 17.19
#